data_AF-A0A960PX58-F1
#
_entry.id   AF-A0A960PX58-F1
#
_cell.length_a   1.000
_cell.length_b   1.000
_cell.length_c   1.000
_cell.angle_alpha   90.00
_cell.angle_beta   90.00
_cell.angle_gamma   90.00
#
_symmetry.space_group_name_H-M   'P 1'
#
loop_
_entity.id
_entity.type
_entity.pdbx_description
1 polymer ?
#
loop_
_entity_poly.entity_id
_entity_poly.type
_entity_poly.pdbx_seq_one_letter_code
_entity_poly.pdbx_strand_id
1 'polypeptide(L)'
;MKPSRINHSQGRLFEQRFSFDLDKSHPLLQMGKLIDWHKIEEEIDARFEDGPGQPPKPVRLVVGILMLQHMFDPSDEGAVELWMENPYWQAFCGYDYFAKEAPLHASSLPKWRKRIGVTGFEKILSIVVEASLKAGLLKKKVSKRS
;
A
#
# COMPACT_ATOMS: atom_id res chain seq x y z
N MET A 1 6.43 -12.98 13.23
CA MET A 1 4.97 -12.89 13.22
C MET A 1 4.47 -12.40 11.89
N LYS A 2 3.23 -12.77 11.55
CA LYS A 2 2.47 -12.12 10.49
C LYS A 2 2.28 -10.60 10.75
N PRO A 3 2.27 -9.77 9.70
CA PRO A 3 1.92 -8.35 9.78
C PRO A 3 0.56 -8.08 10.43
N SER A 4 0.46 -6.97 11.18
CA SER A 4 -0.82 -6.47 11.71
C SER A 4 -1.75 -6.02 10.58
N ARG A 5 -3.07 -6.07 10.77
CA ARG A 5 -4.05 -5.51 9.81
C ARG A 5 -4.43 -4.08 10.18
N ILE A 6 -4.88 -3.29 9.20
CA ILE A 6 -5.43 -1.95 9.47
C ILE A 6 -6.75 -2.11 10.22
N ASN A 7 -6.89 -1.42 11.34
CA ASN A 7 -8.06 -1.53 12.20
C ASN A 7 -9.10 -0.44 11.84
N HIS A 8 -10.26 -0.88 11.34
CA HIS A 8 -11.40 -0.02 11.02
C HIS A 8 -12.56 -0.13 12.04
N SER A 9 -12.31 -0.74 13.20
CA SER A 9 -13.34 -1.16 14.17
C SER A 9 -14.10 -0.02 14.84
N GLN A 10 -15.19 -0.41 15.51
CA GLN A 10 -16.22 0.45 16.10
C GLN A 10 -15.75 1.39 17.23
N GLY A 11 -14.51 1.26 17.73
CA GLY A 11 -13.95 2.20 18.72
C GLY A 11 -13.79 3.63 18.21
N ARG A 12 -13.95 3.85 16.90
CA ARG A 12 -13.92 5.16 16.23
C ARG A 12 -15.29 5.60 15.71
N LEU A 13 -16.38 5.11 16.31
CA LEU A 13 -17.77 5.41 15.89
C LEU A 13 -18.06 6.92 15.78
N PHE A 14 -17.40 7.73 16.61
CA PHE A 14 -17.56 9.19 16.65
C PHE A 14 -16.50 9.95 15.84
N GLU A 15 -15.52 9.26 15.26
CA GLU A 15 -14.54 9.88 14.39
C GLU A 15 -15.07 9.91 12.95
N GLN A 16 -14.94 11.06 12.30
CA GLN A 16 -15.30 11.20 10.90
C GLN A 16 -14.36 10.36 10.02
N ARG A 17 -14.96 9.50 9.19
CA ARG A 17 -14.20 8.74 8.19
C ARG A 17 -13.85 9.67 7.03
N PHE A 18 -12.68 10.32 7.11
CA PHE A 18 -12.25 11.27 6.09
C PHE A 18 -12.19 10.64 4.68
N SER A 19 -11.98 9.32 4.59
CA SER A 19 -11.93 8.60 3.32
C SER A 19 -13.26 8.70 2.53
N PHE A 20 -14.38 8.97 3.19
CA PHE A 20 -15.69 9.17 2.54
C PHE A 20 -15.84 10.55 1.93
N ASP A 21 -15.13 11.55 2.46
CA ASP A 21 -15.20 12.95 2.04
C ASP A 21 -14.22 13.27 0.89
N LEU A 22 -13.27 12.37 0.64
CA LEU A 22 -12.34 12.51 -0.49
C LEU A 22 -13.05 12.35 -1.83
N ASP A 23 -12.53 13.07 -2.83
CA ASP A 23 -12.98 12.91 -4.21
C ASP A 23 -12.68 11.49 -4.69
N LYS A 24 -13.73 10.69 -4.82
CA LYS A 24 -13.65 9.29 -5.24
C LYS A 24 -13.11 9.15 -6.65
N SER A 25 -13.17 10.19 -7.50
CA SER A 25 -12.63 10.19 -8.85
C SER A 25 -11.10 10.34 -8.90
N HIS A 26 -10.47 10.68 -7.76
CA HIS A 26 -9.04 10.87 -7.68
C HIS A 26 -8.26 9.63 -8.16
N PRO A 27 -7.26 9.77 -9.05
CA PRO A 27 -6.56 8.64 -9.67
C PRO A 27 -5.98 7.64 -8.68
N LEU A 28 -5.41 8.11 -7.55
CA LEU A 28 -4.88 7.20 -6.52
C LEU A 28 -5.98 6.33 -5.87
N LEU A 29 -7.17 6.88 -5.63
CA LEU A 29 -8.28 6.12 -5.04
C LEU A 29 -8.86 5.13 -6.04
N GLN A 30 -8.95 5.52 -7.32
CA GLN A 30 -9.33 4.62 -8.39
C GLN A 30 -8.33 3.46 -8.53
N MET A 31 -7.03 3.78 -8.58
CA MET A 31 -5.97 2.77 -8.61
C MET A 31 -6.03 1.84 -7.40
N GLY A 32 -6.19 2.40 -6.20
CA GLY A 32 -6.31 1.63 -4.95
C GLY A 32 -7.50 0.67 -4.92
N LYS A 33 -8.60 0.97 -5.64
CA LYS A 33 -9.75 0.06 -5.76
C LYS A 33 -9.50 -1.11 -6.72
N LEU A 34 -8.62 -0.91 -7.70
CA LEU A 34 -8.32 -1.94 -8.71
C LEU A 34 -7.34 -2.99 -8.16
N ILE A 35 -6.44 -2.57 -7.29
CA ILE A 35 -5.41 -3.44 -6.71
C ILE A 35 -6.05 -4.50 -5.81
N ASP A 36 -5.72 -5.76 -6.08
CA ASP A 36 -6.08 -6.88 -5.23
C ASP A 36 -5.14 -6.93 -4.01
N TRP A 37 -5.45 -6.10 -3.01
CA TRP A 37 -4.66 -5.99 -1.78
C TRP A 37 -4.61 -7.30 -1.00
N HIS A 38 -5.64 -8.14 -1.09
CA HIS A 38 -5.67 -9.43 -0.42
C HIS A 38 -4.58 -10.35 -0.97
N LYS A 39 -4.43 -10.45 -2.29
CA LYS A 39 -3.34 -11.24 -2.89
C LYS A 39 -1.96 -10.72 -2.54
N ILE A 40 -1.80 -9.40 -2.50
CA ILE A 40 -0.53 -8.78 -2.07
C ILE A 40 -0.23 -9.16 -0.62
N GLU A 41 -1.24 -9.11 0.25
CA GLU A 41 -1.14 -9.52 1.65
C GLU A 41 -0.77 -10.99 1.79
N GLU A 42 -1.44 -11.91 1.09
CA GLU A 42 -1.12 -13.35 1.12
C GLU A 42 0.31 -13.63 0.66
N GLU A 43 0.72 -13.01 -0.44
CA GLU A 43 2.08 -13.14 -0.96
C GLU A 43 3.11 -12.66 0.06
N ILE A 44 2.90 -11.49 0.64
CA ILE A 44 3.86 -10.92 1.57
C ILE A 44 3.84 -11.67 2.90
N ASP A 45 2.68 -12.06 3.42
CA ASP A 45 2.55 -12.82 4.66
C ASP A 45 3.29 -14.15 4.61
N ALA A 46 3.30 -14.83 3.46
CA ALA A 46 4.06 -16.06 3.25
C ALA A 46 5.58 -15.89 3.41
N ARG A 47 6.08 -14.65 3.37
CA ARG A 47 7.50 -14.30 3.57
C ARG A 47 7.82 -13.96 5.03
N PHE A 48 6.84 -14.00 5.92
CA PHE A 48 7.03 -13.80 7.37
C PHE A 48 6.82 -15.12 8.11
N GLU A 49 7.80 -15.49 8.93
CA GLU A 49 7.69 -16.59 9.88
C GLU A 49 7.04 -16.10 11.17
N ASP A 50 6.31 -16.97 11.87
CA ASP A 50 5.84 -16.69 13.22
C ASP A 50 6.99 -16.76 14.23
N GLY A 51 7.02 -15.80 15.17
CA GLY A 51 8.13 -15.64 16.11
C GLY A 51 7.84 -14.56 17.14
N PRO A 52 8.61 -14.46 18.23
CA PRO A 52 8.36 -13.49 19.29
C PRO A 52 8.69 -12.05 18.84
N GLY A 53 7.96 -11.06 19.35
CA GLY A 53 8.21 -9.63 19.11
C GLY A 53 6.97 -8.83 18.74
N GLN A 54 7.16 -7.58 18.29
CA GLN A 54 6.07 -6.76 17.76
C GLN A 54 5.72 -7.20 16.33
N PRO A 55 4.44 -7.37 15.99
CA PRO A 55 4.02 -7.64 14.62
C PRO A 55 4.55 -6.57 13.66
N PRO A 56 4.99 -6.97 12.45
CA PRO A 56 5.27 -6.02 11.38
C PRO A 56 4.06 -5.13 11.10
N LYS A 57 4.32 -3.91 10.63
CA LYS A 57 3.29 -2.96 10.20
C LYS A 57 2.43 -3.54 9.08
N PRO A 58 1.18 -3.04 8.88
CA PRO A 58 0.30 -3.56 7.85
C PRO A 58 0.91 -3.55 6.45
N VAL A 59 0.73 -4.64 5.71
CA VAL A 59 1.30 -4.80 4.38
C VAL A 59 0.80 -3.72 3.44
N ARG A 60 -0.52 -3.46 3.40
CA ARG A 60 -1.09 -2.41 2.55
C ARG A 60 -0.51 -1.03 2.83
N LEU A 61 -0.23 -0.70 4.09
CA LEU A 61 0.44 0.55 4.46
C LEU A 61 1.82 0.62 3.80
N VAL A 62 2.64 -0.39 4.03
CA VAL A 62 4.05 -0.34 3.60
C VAL A 62 4.18 -0.45 2.09
N VAL A 63 3.47 -1.39 1.46
CA VAL A 63 3.45 -1.52 0.01
C VAL A 63 2.87 -0.27 -0.63
N GLY A 64 1.81 0.31 -0.05
CA GLY A 64 1.23 1.56 -0.51
C GLY A 64 2.25 2.70 -0.51
N ILE A 65 2.99 2.88 0.59
CA ILE A 65 4.07 3.88 0.68
C ILE A 65 5.16 3.59 -0.37
N LEU A 66 5.60 2.34 -0.51
CA LEU A 66 6.63 1.97 -1.49
C LEU A 66 6.20 2.21 -2.94
N MET A 67 4.92 1.99 -3.26
CA MET A 67 4.35 2.32 -4.57
C MET A 67 4.31 3.83 -4.80
N LEU A 68 3.85 4.59 -3.80
CA LEU A 68 3.82 6.05 -3.86
C LEU A 68 5.24 6.63 -3.98
N GLN A 69 6.22 6.04 -3.27
CA GLN A 69 7.62 6.37 -3.43
C GLN A 69 8.10 6.17 -4.87
N HIS A 70 7.75 5.05 -5.50
CA HIS A 70 8.13 4.81 -6.88
C HIS A 70 7.46 5.78 -7.87
N MET A 71 6.24 6.24 -7.57
CA MET A 71 5.48 7.14 -8.45
C MET A 71 5.88 8.61 -8.33
N PHE A 72 6.22 9.07 -7.13
CA PHE A 72 6.46 10.48 -6.83
C PHE A 72 7.92 10.79 -6.46
N ASP A 73 8.76 9.77 -6.35
CA ASP A 73 10.21 9.83 -6.06
C ASP A 73 10.65 10.59 -4.78
N PRO A 74 9.90 10.60 -3.65
CA PRO A 74 10.42 11.13 -2.40
C PRO A 74 11.44 10.18 -1.75
N SER A 75 12.28 10.74 -0.88
CA SER A 75 13.12 9.96 0.06
C SER A 75 12.28 9.12 1.03
N ASP A 76 12.93 8.27 1.84
CA ASP A 76 12.25 7.45 2.84
C ASP A 76 11.57 8.31 3.91
N GLU A 77 12.25 9.36 4.36
CA GLU A 77 11.75 10.36 5.28
C GLU A 77 10.63 11.18 4.63
N GLY A 78 10.86 11.68 3.42
CA GLY A 78 9.89 12.49 2.68
C GLY A 78 8.61 11.72 2.36
N ALA A 79 8.70 10.41 2.12
CA ALA A 79 7.53 9.58 1.89
C ALA A 79 6.65 9.44 3.14
N VAL A 80 7.28 9.33 4.32
CA VAL A 80 6.57 9.28 5.61
C VAL A 80 5.94 10.63 5.92
N GLU A 81 6.65 11.73 5.68
CA GLU A 81 6.14 13.11 5.85
C GLU A 81 4.95 13.39 4.92
N LEU A 82 5.11 13.13 3.62
CA LEU A 82 4.03 13.28 2.63
C LEU A 82 2.82 12.40 2.98
N TRP A 83 3.04 11.20 3.50
CA TRP A 83 1.93 10.35 3.95
C TRP A 83 1.16 10.96 5.12
N MET A 84 1.84 11.59 6.09
CA MET A 84 1.19 12.24 7.23
C MET A 84 0.35 13.44 6.80
N GLU A 85 0.83 14.21 5.83
CA GLU A 85 0.16 15.44 5.39
C GLU A 85 -0.91 15.18 4.31
N ASN A 86 -0.81 14.08 3.56
CA ASN A 86 -1.67 13.83 2.40
C ASN A 86 -2.77 12.79 2.68
N PRO A 87 -4.05 13.21 2.77
CA PRO A 87 -5.15 12.28 3.04
C PRO A 87 -5.34 11.25 1.90
N TYR A 88 -5.04 11.59 0.64
CA TYR A 88 -5.12 10.61 -0.45
C TYR A 88 -4.09 9.49 -0.31
N TRP A 89 -2.92 9.78 0.24
CA TRP A 89 -1.88 8.77 0.51
C TRP A 89 -2.31 7.85 1.64
N GLN A 90 -2.88 8.40 2.72
CA GLN A 90 -3.43 7.60 3.81
C GLN A 90 -4.55 6.68 3.33
N ALA A 91 -5.50 7.22 2.57
CA ALA A 91 -6.61 6.45 2.01
C ALA A 91 -6.14 5.37 1.01
N PHE A 92 -5.15 5.67 0.17
CA PHE A 92 -4.53 4.68 -0.72
C PHE A 92 -3.92 3.51 0.07
N CYS A 93 -3.16 3.84 1.13
CA CYS A 93 -2.60 2.89 2.10
C CYS A 93 -3.65 2.19 2.97
N GLY A 94 -4.95 2.47 2.79
CA GLY A 94 -6.06 1.78 3.43
C GLY A 94 -6.53 2.36 4.74
N TYR A 95 -6.21 3.62 5.06
CA TYR A 95 -6.70 4.28 6.27
C TYR A 95 -8.03 4.96 6.00
N ASP A 96 -9.02 4.69 6.86
CA ASP A 96 -10.33 5.38 6.82
C ASP A 96 -10.40 6.58 7.77
N TYR A 97 -9.51 6.63 8.75
CA TYR A 97 -9.42 7.70 9.74
C TYR A 97 -8.08 8.39 9.61
N PHE A 98 -8.09 9.72 9.70
CA PHE A 98 -6.90 10.52 9.47
C PHE A 98 -5.90 10.28 10.61
N ALA A 99 -4.72 9.79 10.26
CA ALA A 99 -3.62 9.60 11.18
C ALA A 99 -2.73 10.84 11.16
N LYS A 100 -2.55 11.45 12.35
CA LYS A 100 -1.69 12.63 12.53
C LYS A 100 -0.23 12.27 12.81
N GLU A 101 0.02 11.03 13.19
CA GLU A 101 1.33 10.53 13.58
C GLU A 101 1.93 9.66 12.48
N ALA A 102 3.26 9.58 12.47
CA ALA A 102 3.99 8.75 11.52
C ALA A 102 3.58 7.28 11.69
N PRO A 103 3.19 6.59 10.60
CA PRO A 103 2.67 5.24 10.70
C PRO A 103 3.80 4.22 10.95
N LEU A 104 5.03 4.59 10.58
CA LEU A 104 6.27 3.85 10.75
C LEU A 104 7.47 4.81 10.73
N HIS A 105 8.62 4.36 11.25
CA HIS A 105 9.88 5.07 11.09
C HIS A 105 10.44 4.83 9.68
N ALA A 106 10.91 5.88 9.00
CA ALA A 106 11.48 5.83 7.65
C ALA A 106 12.56 4.75 7.49
N SER A 107 13.40 4.56 8.52
CA SER A 107 14.44 3.51 8.60
C SER A 107 13.89 2.06 8.54
N SER A 108 12.57 1.88 8.60
CA SER A 108 11.90 0.60 8.38
C SER A 108 11.73 0.28 6.90
N LEU A 109 11.62 1.28 6.02
CA LEU A 109 11.35 1.09 4.59
C LEU A 109 12.46 0.28 3.88
N PRO A 110 13.77 0.53 4.11
CA PRO A 110 14.82 -0.31 3.53
C PRO A 110 14.75 -1.77 3.99
N LYS A 111 14.39 -2.01 5.26
CA LYS A 111 14.23 -3.37 5.82
C LYS A 111 13.08 -4.10 5.13
N TRP A 112 11.99 -3.39 4.86
CA TRP A 112 10.85 -3.92 4.11
C TRP A 112 11.23 -4.22 2.66
N ARG A 113 11.93 -3.31 1.96
CA ARG A 113 12.42 -3.59 0.59
C ARG A 113 13.28 -4.85 0.54
N LYS A 114 14.22 -4.98 1.49
CA LYS A 114 15.08 -6.17 1.59
C LYS A 114 14.28 -7.45 1.84
N ARG A 115 13.25 -7.40 2.69
CA ARG A 115 12.42 -8.56 3.03
C ARG A 115 11.47 -8.97 1.89
N ILE A 116 10.86 -8.00 1.20
CA ILE A 116 10.03 -8.27 0.03
C ILE A 116 10.89 -8.85 -1.09
N GLY A 117 12.07 -8.27 -1.30
CA GLY A 117 13.02 -8.69 -2.33
C GLY A 117 12.50 -8.44 -3.75
N VAL A 118 13.38 -8.64 -4.74
CA VAL A 118 13.06 -8.39 -6.16
C VAL A 118 11.86 -9.22 -6.60
N THR A 119 11.85 -10.52 -6.30
CA THR A 119 10.75 -11.42 -6.65
C THR A 119 9.42 -11.03 -6.00
N GLY A 120 9.44 -10.45 -4.80
CA GLY A 120 8.23 -9.92 -4.17
C GLY A 120 7.70 -8.70 -4.92
N PHE A 121 8.57 -7.76 -5.28
CA PHE A 121 8.18 -6.59 -6.06
C PHE A 121 7.66 -6.95 -7.46
N GLU A 122 8.27 -7.92 -8.14
CA GLU A 122 7.80 -8.41 -9.45
C GLU A 122 6.38 -8.98 -9.38
N LYS A 123 6.06 -9.73 -8.31
CA LYS A 123 4.71 -10.24 -8.07
C LYS A 123 3.72 -9.12 -7.77
N ILE A 124 4.08 -8.17 -6.90
CA ILE A 124 3.24 -7.00 -6.61
C ILE A 124 2.95 -6.23 -7.90
N LEU A 125 3.98 -5.98 -8.71
CA LEU A 125 3.83 -5.29 -9.99
C LEU A 125 2.92 -6.06 -10.94
N SER A 126 3.06 -7.39 -11.01
CA SER A 126 2.20 -8.25 -11.82
C SER A 126 0.73 -8.15 -11.38
N ILE A 127 0.45 -8.17 -10.08
CA ILE A 127 -0.91 -7.97 -9.53
C ILE A 127 -1.48 -6.59 -9.93
N VAL A 128 -0.67 -5.53 -9.83
CA VAL A 128 -1.08 -4.16 -10.21
C VAL A 128 -1.34 -4.04 -11.72
N VAL A 129 -0.50 -4.66 -12.55
CA VAL A 129 -0.66 -4.67 -14.02
C VAL A 129 -1.89 -5.48 -14.41
N GLU A 130 -2.10 -6.66 -13.83
CA GLU A 130 -3.29 -7.48 -14.06
C GLU A 130 -4.58 -6.75 -13.70
N ALA A 131 -4.58 -6.07 -12.54
CA ALA A 131 -5.69 -5.22 -12.12
C ALA A 131 -5.97 -4.10 -13.15
N SER A 132 -4.92 -3.42 -13.61
CA SER A 132 -5.02 -2.34 -14.60
C SER A 132 -5.49 -2.82 -15.97
N LEU A 133 -5.08 -4.03 -16.39
CA LEU A 133 -5.56 -4.68 -17.62
C LEU A 133 -7.06 -5.03 -17.52
N LYS A 134 -7.49 -5.62 -16.39
CA LYS A 134 -8.91 -5.95 -16.15
C LYS A 134 -9.80 -4.71 -16.12
N ALA A 135 -9.28 -3.61 -15.60
CA ALA A 135 -9.96 -2.31 -15.59
C ALA A 135 -10.02 -1.63 -16.97
N GLY A 136 -9.38 -2.19 -18.00
CA GLY A 136 -9.29 -1.59 -19.33
C GLY A 136 -8.37 -0.36 -19.41
N LEU A 137 -7.61 -0.07 -18.34
CA LEU A 137 -6.69 1.08 -18.28
C LEU A 137 -5.39 0.82 -19.05
N LEU A 138 -4.99 -0.45 -19.16
CA LEU A 138 -3.88 -0.88 -20.01
C LEU A 138 -4.41 -1.74 -21.15
N LYS A 139 -3.95 -1.49 -22.38
CA LYS A 139 -4.15 -2.40 -23.52
C LYS A 139 -2.93 -3.31 -23.63
N LYS A 140 -3.15 -4.62 -23.69
CA LYS A 140 -2.07 -5.60 -23.92
C LYS A 140 -1.45 -5.32 -25.30
N LYS A 141 -0.27 -4.69 -25.35
CA LYS A 141 0.52 -4.65 -26.58
C LYS A 141 1.00 -6.08 -26.84
N VAL A 142 0.39 -6.76 -27.81
CA VAL A 142 0.93 -7.99 -28.38
C VAL A 142 2.21 -7.61 -29.10
N SER A 143 3.35 -7.70 -28.41
CA SER A 143 4.66 -7.60 -29.05
C SER A 143 4.86 -8.86 -29.89
N LYS A 144 4.55 -8.78 -31.19
CA LYS A 144 5.05 -9.76 -32.16
C LYS A 144 6.58 -9.65 -32.15
N ARG A 145 7.24 -10.62 -31.51
CA ARG A 145 8.67 -10.86 -31.77
C ARG A 145 8.75 -11.46 -33.17
N SER A 146 9.11 -10.63 -34.14
CA SER A 146 9.71 -11.02 -35.42
C SER A 146 11.16 -11.39 -35.21
#